data_AF-A0A0C3D9K6-F1
#
_entry.id   AF-A0A0C3D9K6-F1
#
_cell.length_a   1.000
_cell.length_b   1.000
_cell.length_c   1.000
_cell.angle_alpha   90.00
_cell.angle_beta   90.00
_cell.angle_gamma   90.00
#
_symmetry.space_group_name_H-M   'P 1'
#
loop_
_entity.id
_entity.type
_entity.pdbx_description
1 polymer ?
#
loop_
_entity_poly.entity_id
_entity_poly.type
_entity_poly.pdbx_seq_one_letter_code
_entity_poly.pdbx_strand_id
1 'polypeptide(L)'
;RLPAVSKLLRRQHTAPESDNSLKFKSRSNSCYPQQNRLLSLARTGGGQTNLVKFVRQYYPELHGICAISGHAPALLAYERLPGGWYGVAMEY
;
A
#
# COMPACT_ATOMS: atom_id res chain seq x y z
N ARG A 1 17.83 0.52 2.31
CA ARG A 1 17.31 0.47 0.91
C ARG A 1 15.83 0.16 1.00
N LEU A 2 14.96 0.90 0.29
CA LEU A 2 13.52 0.57 0.24
C LEU A 2 13.33 -0.82 -0.39
N PRO A 3 12.36 -1.62 0.08
CA PRO A 3 12.00 -2.85 -0.60
C PRO A 3 11.60 -2.53 -2.05
N ALA A 4 12.26 -3.14 -3.02
CA ALA A 4 11.91 -3.00 -4.43
C ALA A 4 10.67 -3.87 -4.72
N VAL A 5 9.50 -3.34 -4.41
CA VAL A 5 8.22 -4.06 -4.50
C VAL A 5 7.31 -3.36 -5.51
N SER A 6 6.78 -4.13 -6.45
CA SER A 6 5.85 -3.70 -7.51
C SER A 6 4.49 -4.40 -7.44
N LYS A 7 4.28 -5.21 -6.39
CA LYS A 7 3.11 -6.05 -6.19
C LYS A 7 2.91 -6.25 -4.68
N LEU A 8 1.69 -6.05 -4.19
CA LEU A 8 1.30 -6.40 -2.81
C LEU A 8 0.11 -7.34 -2.84
N LEU A 9 0.07 -8.33 -1.96
CA LEU A 9 -1.11 -9.20 -1.81
C LEU A 9 -2.31 -8.42 -1.23
N ARG A 10 -3.50 -8.69 -1.76
CA ARG A 10 -4.77 -8.22 -1.20
C ARG A 10 -5.18 -9.15 -0.07
N ARG A 11 -5.65 -8.60 1.05
CA ARG A 11 -6.27 -9.43 2.10
C ARG A 11 -7.59 -9.98 1.54
N GLN A 12 -7.74 -11.30 1.58
CA GLN A 12 -8.93 -11.99 1.09
C GLN A 12 -10.14 -11.63 1.96
N HIS A 13 -11.14 -10.99 1.36
CA HIS A 13 -12.51 -11.01 1.88
C HIS A 13 -13.57 -11.24 0.78
N THR A 14 -13.14 -11.34 -0.48
CA THR A 14 -14.03 -11.56 -1.63
C THR A 14 -13.39 -12.55 -2.60
N ALA A 15 -14.16 -13.61 -2.86
CA ALA A 15 -14.11 -14.68 -3.87
C ALA A 15 -12.76 -15.07 -4.54
N PRO A 16 -12.51 -16.38 -4.77
CA PRO A 16 -11.20 -16.89 -5.19
C PRO A 16 -10.80 -16.63 -6.66
N GLU A 17 -11.51 -15.80 -7.42
CA GLU A 17 -11.40 -15.80 -8.89
C GLU A 17 -10.74 -14.59 -9.54
N SER A 18 -10.17 -13.65 -8.77
CA SER A 18 -9.39 -12.55 -9.36
C SER A 18 -7.99 -12.45 -8.77
N ASP A 19 -7.02 -12.06 -9.60
CA ASP A 19 -5.61 -11.84 -9.23
C ASP A 19 -5.53 -11.20 -7.82
N ASN A 20 -5.12 -12.00 -6.83
CA ASN A 20 -5.11 -11.65 -5.39
C ASN A 20 -4.05 -10.59 -5.03
N SER A 21 -3.66 -9.77 -6.00
CA SER A 21 -2.55 -8.86 -5.88
C SER A 21 -2.80 -7.52 -6.53
N LEU A 22 -2.35 -6.47 -5.85
CA LEU A 22 -2.30 -5.12 -6.38
C LEU A 22 -0.93 -4.90 -7.00
N LYS A 23 -0.86 -4.89 -8.33
CA LYS A 23 0.33 -4.50 -9.09
C LYS A 23 0.38 -2.99 -9.24
N PHE A 24 1.54 -2.41 -9.00
CA PHE A 24 1.76 -0.98 -9.13
C PHE A 24 3.18 -0.65 -9.57
N LYS A 25 3.33 0.52 -10.18
CA LYS A 25 4.63 1.12 -10.48
C LYS A 25 4.80 2.35 -9.60
N SER A 26 5.80 2.31 -8.71
CA SER A 26 6.16 3.47 -7.91
C SER A 26 6.71 4.57 -8.81
N ARG A 27 6.25 5.80 -8.62
CA ARG A 27 6.85 6.96 -9.27
C ARG A 27 8.15 7.31 -8.56
N SER A 28 9.27 6.95 -9.19
CA SER A 28 10.65 7.29 -8.80
C SER A 28 10.84 8.75 -8.35
N ASN A 29 10.06 9.70 -8.90
CA ASN A 29 10.26 11.13 -8.71
C ASN A 29 9.19 11.83 -7.86
N SER A 30 8.17 11.13 -7.35
CA SER A 30 7.23 11.73 -6.39
C SER A 30 7.67 11.39 -4.97
N CYS A 31 8.89 11.78 -4.63
CA CYS A 31 9.27 11.94 -3.23
C CYS A 31 8.49 13.18 -2.78
N TYR A 32 7.51 13.03 -1.88
CA TYR A 32 7.03 14.19 -1.13
C TYR A 32 8.28 14.91 -0.61
N PRO A 33 8.57 16.16 -1.02
CA PRO A 33 9.89 16.74 -0.85
C PRO A 33 10.31 16.91 0.62
N GLN A 34 9.42 16.64 1.59
CA GLN A 34 9.71 16.83 3.00
C GLN A 34 9.15 15.66 3.84
N GLN A 35 10.07 14.88 4.40
CA GLN A 35 10.00 14.09 5.65
C GLN A 35 9.61 12.61 5.64
N ASN A 36 8.96 12.02 4.63
CA ASN A 36 8.63 10.58 4.69
C ASN A 36 9.14 9.76 3.50
N ARG A 37 10.43 9.37 3.56
CA ARG A 37 11.11 8.51 2.56
C ARG A 37 10.45 7.13 2.35
N LEU A 38 9.48 6.77 3.18
CA LEU A 38 8.79 5.49 3.13
C LEU A 38 7.39 5.59 2.52
N LEU A 39 6.95 6.77 2.07
CA LEU A 39 5.68 7.00 1.39
C LEU A 39 5.93 7.36 -0.08
N SER A 40 5.19 6.76 -1.00
CA SER A 40 5.35 6.98 -2.44
C SER A 40 4.01 6.96 -3.15
N LEU A 41 3.90 7.69 -4.26
CA LEU A 41 2.78 7.53 -5.19
C LEU A 41 3.07 6.37 -6.13
N ALA A 42 2.05 5.57 -6.37
CA ALA A 42 2.12 4.47 -7.29
C ALA A 42 0.93 4.49 -8.24
N ARG A 43 1.15 4.10 -9.50
CA ARG A 43 0.10 3.93 -10.49
C ARG A 43 -0.22 2.44 -10.67
N THR A 44 -1.50 2.11 -10.68
CA THR A 44 -1.99 0.77 -11.01
C THR A 44 -2.05 0.58 -12.54
N GLY A 45 -2.24 -0.67 -12.98
CA GLY A 45 -2.43 -0.98 -14.41
C GLY A 45 -3.64 -0.28 -15.05
N GLY A 46 -4.67 0.06 -14.26
CA GLY A 46 -5.85 0.81 -14.70
C GLY A 46 -5.69 2.33 -14.70
N GLY A 47 -4.49 2.86 -14.45
CA GLY A 47 -4.21 4.30 -14.46
C GLY A 47 -4.54 5.04 -13.16
N GLN A 48 -5.18 4.38 -12.18
CA GLN A 48 -5.45 4.94 -10.86
C GLN A 48 -4.16 5.20 -10.08
N THR A 49 -4.13 6.30 -9.31
CA THR A 49 -3.02 6.66 -8.43
C THR A 49 -3.37 6.29 -6.99
N ASN A 50 -2.44 5.62 -6.32
CA ASN A 50 -2.55 5.16 -4.95
C ASN A 50 -1.33 5.62 -4.13
N LEU A 51 -1.47 5.62 -2.81
CA LEU A 51 -0.37 5.78 -1.87
C LEU A 51 0.20 4.42 -1.48
N VAL A 52 1.53 4.30 -1.45
CA VAL A 52 2.23 3.12 -0.94
C VAL A 52 3.17 3.54 0.18
N LYS A 53 2.98 2.95 1.36
CA LYS A 53 3.78 3.19 2.56
C LYS A 53 4.52 1.93 2.99
N PHE A 54 5.77 2.08 3.41
CA PHE A 54 6.56 1.02 4.03
C PHE A 54 6.70 1.27 5.54
N VAL A 55 6.36 0.28 6.35
CA VAL A 55 6.40 0.41 7.83
C VAL A 55 6.95 -0.86 8.47
N ARG A 56 7.44 -0.76 9.72
CA ARG A 56 7.94 -1.91 10.49
C ARG A 56 6.85 -2.67 11.24
N GLN A 57 5.80 -1.96 11.63
CA GLN A 57 4.64 -2.49 12.33
C GLN A 57 3.39 -1.97 11.64
N TYR A 58 2.44 -2.87 11.41
CA TYR A 58 1.20 -2.53 10.73
C TYR A 58 0.04 -3.35 11.30
N TYR A 59 -1.07 -2.68 11.57
CA TYR A 59 -2.29 -3.24 12.15
C TYR A 59 -3.46 -2.95 11.20
N PRO A 60 -3.79 -3.87 10.26
CA PRO A 60 -4.78 -3.61 9.22
C PRO A 60 -6.20 -3.43 9.78
N GLU A 61 -6.54 -4.09 10.90
CA GLU A 61 -7.84 -3.92 11.57
C GLU A 61 -8.00 -2.50 12.11
N LEU A 62 -6.99 -1.99 12.82
CA LEU A 62 -6.97 -0.62 13.33
C LEU A 62 -7.03 0.39 12.18
N HIS A 63 -6.26 0.16 11.11
CA HIS A 63 -6.33 0.99 9.90
C HIS A 63 -7.75 1.01 9.35
N GLY A 64 -8.41 -0.16 9.23
CA GLY A 64 -9.79 -0.27 8.76
C GLY A 64 -10.76 0.57 9.60
N ILE A 65 -10.65 0.50 10.94
CA ILE A 65 -11.45 1.33 11.85
C ILE A 65 -11.20 2.82 11.59
N CYS A 66 -9.94 3.24 11.50
CA CYS A 66 -9.59 4.64 11.20
C CYS A 66 -10.12 5.09 9.84
N ALA A 67 -10.10 4.22 8.82
CA ALA A 67 -10.58 4.55 7.49
C ALA A 67 -12.11 4.70 7.47
N ILE A 68 -12.84 3.81 8.13
CA ILE A 68 -14.31 3.90 8.29
C ILE A 68 -14.70 5.19 9.01
N SER A 69 -13.91 5.61 10.01
CA SER A 69 -14.12 6.87 10.73
C SER A 69 -13.64 8.12 9.97
N GLY A 70 -13.13 7.99 8.74
CA GLY A 70 -12.64 9.12 7.93
C GLY A 70 -11.30 9.71 8.39
N HIS A 71 -10.53 8.98 9.21
CA HIS A 71 -9.23 9.41 9.73
C HIS A 71 -8.02 8.86 8.94
N ALA A 72 -8.24 7.92 8.03
CA ALA A 72 -7.21 7.35 7.17
C ALA A 72 -7.76 7.03 5.77
N PRO A 73 -6.91 7.01 4.72
CA PRO A 73 -7.34 6.54 3.41
C PRO A 73 -7.71 5.05 3.43
N ALA A 74 -8.60 4.62 2.54
CA ALA A 74 -9.02 3.22 2.49
C ALA A 74 -7.85 2.29 2.13
N LEU A 75 -7.79 1.14 2.83
CA LEU A 75 -6.76 0.12 2.61
C LEU A 75 -7.09 -0.69 1.35
N LEU A 76 -6.16 -0.71 0.40
CA LEU A 76 -6.31 -1.45 -0.86
C LEU A 76 -5.59 -2.80 -0.83
N ALA A 77 -4.39 -2.84 -0.27
CA ALA A 77 -3.59 -4.06 -0.15
C ALA A 77 -2.52 -3.88 0.93
N TYR A 78 -2.07 -4.98 1.52
CA TYR A 78 -0.88 -4.96 2.37
C TYR A 78 -0.21 -6.33 2.40
N GLU A 79 1.09 -6.34 2.61
CA GLU A 79 1.87 -7.57 2.65
C GLU A 79 3.04 -7.43 3.61
N ARG A 80 3.35 -8.50 4.34
CA ARG A 80 4.58 -8.61 5.12
C ARG A 80 5.72 -8.93 4.16
N LEU A 81 6.71 -8.05 4.10
CA LEU A 81 7.87 -8.13 3.24
C LEU A 81 9.09 -8.67 4.03
N PRO A 82 10.10 -9.22 3.32
CA PRO A 82 11.35 -9.65 3.94
C PRO A 82 11.99 -8.57 4.83
N GLY A 83 12.70 -9.03 5.86
CA GLY A 83 13.41 -8.16 6.80
C GLY A 83 12.50 -7.45 7.79
N GLY A 84 11.24 -7.88 7.97
CA GLY A 84 10.31 -7.31 8.96
C GLY A 84 9.72 -5.97 8.53
N TRP A 85 9.43 -5.83 7.24
CA TRP A 85 8.71 -4.69 6.70
C TRP A 85 7.27 -5.08 6.36
N TYR A 86 6.42 -4.08 6.25
CA TYR A 86 5.11 -4.17 5.63
C TYR A 86 5.06 -3.17 4.49
N GLY A 87 4.58 -3.62 3.33
CA GLY A 87 4.12 -2.72 2.28
C GLY A 87 2.63 -2.53 2.44
N VAL A 88 2.16 -1.28 2.41
CA VAL A 88 0.77 -0.91 2.61
C VAL A 88 0.36 -0.01 1.45
N ALA A 89 -0.62 -0.44 0.67
CA ALA A 89 -1.20 0.36 -0.41
C ALA A 89 -2.59 0.86 0.00
N MET A 90 -2.84 2.15 -0.18
CA MET A 90 -4.07 2.83 0.20
C MET A 90 -4.48 3.80 -0.91
N GLU A 91 -5.74 4.22 -0.90
CA GLU A 91 -6.24 5.24 -1.83
C GLU A 91 -5.45 6.55 -1.69
N TYR A 92 -5.34 7.32 -2.78
CA TYR A 92 -4.70 8.63 -2.80
C TYR A 92 -5.65 9.74 -2.36
#